data_AF-A0A7X1LU46-F1
#
_entry.id   AF-A0A7X1LU46-F1
#
_cell.length_a   1.000
_cell.length_b   1.000
_cell.length_c   1.000
_cell.angle_alpha   90.00
_cell.angle_beta   90.00
_cell.angle_gamma   90.00
#
_symmetry.space_group_name_H-M   'P 1'
#
loop_
_entity.id
_entity.type
_entity.pdbx_description
1 polymer ?
#
loop_
_entity_poly.entity_id
_entity_poly.type
_entity_poly.pdbx_seq_one_letter_code
_entity_poly.pdbx_strand_id
1 'polypeptide(L)'
;MFFTYLRRELRRRRKAALVVASGLALGIALVIVVTSVSDGMGKAQDKVLQSLYGLGTDMTVTKAATPTSGASQRPRFQFDARGDGDDSTQSSDRVRVQGFTTLSAATVTEVAGQKGVSAAAGGLSLSVVKVSGQFTRGEFRQSGGSGQQGGRPGAMPTPQGRVEGGGANFDVNQYTVYGTDVTKPTLGPLTSSKITSGRAFKTTETDAKVAVADSAYAKEKKLKVGGTVTIKSVKYQVIGIATADSGDAAANLYIPLRQAQTLSDNKDKVTTIYVKASDSQQIDSVKSAIAKNVSGTTVTTSADLAKTVSGSLSTASGLATSVGKWLSIAVLVAAFLVAGLLTSSAVSRRVREFGTLKALGWTSGRVTRQVVGEAVVNGLVGGVLGIVLGLAGAYAVTAISPTLKAQLGGTGGGTGGGFGGGGGGFGGPGRQAAKSLEVALTAPVGLTTVVVAVALAVAGGLIAGAFGGWRASRLRPADALRRVE
;
A
#
# COMPACT_ATOMS: atom_id res chain seq x y z
N MET A 1 46.75 -9.09 30.84
CA MET A 1 46.10 -9.29 32.17
C MET A 1 44.61 -8.94 32.15
N PHE A 2 44.20 -7.72 31.79
CA PHE A 2 42.78 -7.29 31.79
C PHE A 2 41.85 -8.16 30.91
N PHE A 3 42.20 -8.35 29.63
CA PHE A 3 41.38 -9.13 28.69
C PHE A 3 41.24 -10.61 29.07
N THR A 4 42.30 -11.22 29.59
CA THR A 4 42.29 -12.61 30.09
C THR A 4 41.39 -12.79 31.31
N TYR A 5 41.36 -11.80 32.21
CA TYR A 5 40.46 -11.80 33.36
C TYR A 5 39.00 -11.59 32.90
N LEU A 6 38.76 -10.58 32.07
CA LEU A 6 37.44 -10.26 31.48
C LEU A 6 36.80 -11.47 30.78
N ARG A 7 37.59 -12.19 29.96
CA ARG A 7 37.12 -13.40 29.26
C ARG A 7 36.74 -14.54 30.22
N ARG A 8 37.49 -14.71 31.31
CA ARG A 8 37.21 -15.74 32.34
C ARG A 8 35.96 -15.39 33.13
N GLU A 9 35.78 -14.11 33.48
CA GLU A 9 34.63 -13.65 34.26
C GLU A 9 33.32 -13.74 33.45
N LEU A 10 33.34 -13.30 32.18
CA LEU A 10 32.21 -13.47 31.26
C LEU A 10 31.84 -14.95 31.07
N ARG A 11 32.83 -15.85 31.01
CA ARG A 11 32.60 -17.30 30.91
C ARG A 11 32.03 -17.93 32.18
N ARG A 12 32.31 -17.39 33.36
CA ARG A 12 31.74 -17.86 34.63
C ARG A 12 30.28 -17.42 34.79
N ARG A 13 29.93 -16.23 34.28
CA ARG A 13 28.60 -15.63 34.48
C ARG A 13 27.81 -15.44 33.19
N ARG A 14 27.92 -16.43 32.29
CA ARG A 14 27.29 -16.40 30.95
C ARG A 14 25.79 -16.11 31.00
N LYS A 15 25.06 -16.65 31.98
CA LYS A 15 23.60 -16.45 32.09
C LYS A 15 23.23 -14.97 32.28
N ALA A 16 23.88 -14.27 33.20
CA ALA A 16 23.60 -12.86 33.47
C ALA A 16 24.07 -11.96 32.32
N ALA A 17 25.26 -12.24 31.77
CA ALA A 17 25.78 -11.52 30.61
C ALA A 17 24.87 -11.67 29.37
N LEU A 18 24.35 -12.89 29.14
CA LEU A 18 23.41 -13.16 28.06
C LEU A 18 22.11 -12.39 28.22
N VAL A 19 21.52 -12.33 29.41
CA VAL A 19 20.26 -11.59 29.62
C VAL A 19 20.43 -10.09 29.32
N VAL A 20 21.54 -9.49 29.77
CA VAL A 20 21.84 -8.07 29.49
C VAL A 20 22.09 -7.85 28.00
N ALA A 21 22.90 -8.71 27.37
CA ALA A 21 23.19 -8.63 25.95
C ALA A 21 21.94 -8.81 25.09
N SER A 22 21.03 -9.73 25.45
CA SER A 22 19.76 -9.96 24.74
C SER A 22 18.81 -8.76 24.85
N GLY A 23 18.72 -8.11 26.01
CA GLY A 23 17.91 -6.90 26.19
C GLY A 23 18.39 -5.75 25.29
N LEU A 24 19.70 -5.52 25.25
CA LEU A 24 20.32 -4.54 24.35
C LEU A 24 20.16 -4.93 22.88
N ALA A 25 20.29 -6.22 22.57
CA ALA A 25 20.10 -6.74 21.21
C ALA A 25 18.69 -6.46 20.68
N LEU A 26 17.66 -6.68 21.48
CA LEU A 26 16.27 -6.40 21.09
C LEU A 26 16.03 -4.91 20.83
N GLY A 27 16.55 -4.03 21.69
CA GLY A 27 16.44 -2.58 21.49
C GLY A 27 17.12 -2.12 20.21
N ILE A 28 18.34 -2.59 19.94
CA ILE A 28 19.11 -2.27 18.73
C ILE A 28 18.45 -2.86 17.48
N ALA A 29 17.98 -4.11 17.54
CA ALA A 29 17.27 -4.75 16.45
C ALA A 29 16.02 -3.97 16.04
N LEU A 30 15.24 -3.50 17.02
CA LEU A 30 14.06 -2.68 16.75
C LEU A 30 14.40 -1.36 16.06
N VAL A 31 15.47 -0.68 16.50
CA VAL A 31 15.96 0.55 15.83
C VAL A 31 16.27 0.28 14.37
N ILE A 32 17.02 -0.79 14.08
CA ILE A 32 17.41 -1.15 12.71
C ILE A 32 16.17 -1.40 11.85
N VAL A 33 15.20 -2.18 12.35
CA VAL A 33 13.97 -2.48 11.61
C VAL A 33 13.18 -1.21 11.32
N VAL A 34 12.98 -0.36 12.32
CA VAL A 34 12.22 0.89 12.17
C VAL A 34 12.91 1.84 11.18
N THR A 35 14.23 2.04 11.30
CA THR A 35 14.99 2.89 10.37
C THR A 35 14.93 2.35 8.95
N SER A 36 15.11 1.03 8.78
CA SER A 36 15.10 0.41 7.45
C SER A 36 13.72 0.47 6.77
N VAL A 37 12.65 0.28 7.53
CA VAL A 37 11.26 0.47 7.05
C VAL A 37 10.99 1.93 6.69
N SER A 38 11.50 2.87 7.48
CA SER A 38 11.34 4.32 7.21
C SER A 38 12.05 4.74 5.92
N ASP A 39 13.30 4.28 5.73
CA ASP A 39 14.07 4.53 4.50
C ASP A 39 13.41 3.87 3.28
N GLY A 40 12.84 2.67 3.47
CA GLY A 40 12.06 1.96 2.47
C GLY A 40 10.82 2.74 2.00
N MET A 41 10.10 3.36 2.92
CA MET A 41 8.94 4.20 2.63
C MET A 41 9.34 5.46 1.84
N GLY A 42 10.48 6.09 2.16
CA GLY A 42 11.01 7.23 1.40
C GLY A 42 11.33 6.85 -0.06
N LYS A 43 12.02 5.72 -0.27
CA LYS A 43 12.32 5.24 -1.64
C LYS A 43 11.07 4.84 -2.42
N ALA A 44 10.08 4.25 -1.74
CA ALA A 44 8.78 3.94 -2.32
C ALA A 44 8.05 5.21 -2.77
N GLN A 45 8.12 6.28 -1.97
CA GLN A 45 7.58 7.59 -2.31
C GLN A 45 8.27 8.19 -3.55
N ASP A 46 9.61 8.17 -3.61
CA ASP A 46 10.35 8.69 -4.76
C ASP A 46 10.01 7.94 -6.05
N LYS A 47 9.85 6.61 -5.98
CA LYS A 47 9.46 5.78 -7.13
C LYS A 47 8.04 6.10 -7.61
N VAL A 48 7.09 6.32 -6.69
CA VAL A 48 5.72 6.73 -7.04
C VAL A 48 5.75 8.11 -7.70
N LEU A 49 6.48 9.07 -7.14
CA LEU A 49 6.63 10.41 -7.72
C LEU A 49 7.25 10.36 -9.13
N GLN A 50 8.28 9.54 -9.34
CA GLN A 50 8.90 9.34 -10.65
C GLN A 50 7.91 8.81 -11.70
N SER A 51 6.98 7.94 -11.31
CA SER A 51 5.93 7.46 -12.21
C SER A 51 4.88 8.52 -12.56
N LEU A 52 4.67 9.54 -11.72
CA LEU A 52 3.75 10.64 -12.01
C LEU A 52 4.29 11.57 -13.11
N TYR A 53 5.62 11.68 -13.24
CA TYR A 53 6.28 12.40 -14.33
C TYR A 53 6.44 11.55 -15.61
N GLY A 54 6.15 10.25 -15.55
CA GLY A 54 6.36 9.28 -16.63
C GLY A 54 5.24 9.18 -17.68
N LEU A 55 4.14 9.92 -17.55
CA LEU A 55 2.96 9.81 -18.43
C LEU A 55 3.14 10.45 -19.83
N GLY A 56 4.35 10.89 -20.17
CA GLY A 56 4.66 11.60 -21.42
C GLY A 56 4.03 12.99 -21.53
N THR A 57 3.33 13.43 -20.48
CA THR A 57 2.43 14.59 -20.44
C THR A 57 2.78 15.52 -19.29
N ASP A 58 2.65 16.81 -19.52
CA ASP A 58 2.94 17.85 -18.51
C ASP A 58 1.68 18.25 -17.74
N MET A 59 0.51 18.08 -18.36
CA MET A 59 -0.78 18.48 -17.83
C MET A 59 -1.90 17.51 -18.23
N THR A 60 -2.94 17.46 -17.40
CA THR A 60 -4.22 16.84 -17.74
C THR A 60 -5.37 17.83 -17.58
N VAL A 61 -6.28 17.85 -18.55
CA VAL A 61 -7.54 18.61 -18.49
C VAL A 61 -8.67 17.63 -18.23
N THR A 62 -9.45 17.88 -17.18
CA THR A 62 -10.55 17.00 -16.76
C THR A 62 -11.77 17.83 -16.36
N LYS A 63 -12.93 17.18 -16.24
CA LYS A 63 -14.14 17.81 -15.68
C LYS A 63 -14.61 16.98 -14.49
N ALA A 64 -14.69 17.61 -13.32
CA ALA A 64 -15.15 16.94 -12.11
C ALA A 64 -16.53 16.29 -12.33
N ALA A 65 -16.75 15.14 -11.71
CA ALA A 65 -18.06 14.50 -11.69
C ALA A 65 -19.02 15.37 -10.86
N THR A 66 -20.13 15.80 -11.45
CA THR A 66 -21.21 16.41 -10.66
C THR A 66 -21.90 15.30 -9.87
N PRO A 67 -22.03 15.40 -8.53
CA PRO A 67 -22.78 14.43 -7.76
C PRO A 67 -24.24 14.44 -8.22
N THR A 68 -24.68 13.37 -8.86
CA THR A 68 -26.07 13.20 -9.26
C THR A 68 -26.92 12.95 -8.01
N SER A 69 -27.79 13.89 -7.67
CA SER A 69 -28.78 13.80 -6.59
C SER A 69 -29.96 12.86 -6.90
N GLY A 70 -29.95 12.19 -8.06
CA GLY A 70 -30.98 11.22 -8.43
C GLY A 70 -30.82 9.92 -7.65
N ALA A 71 -31.92 9.41 -7.10
CA ALA A 71 -32.02 8.11 -6.43
C ALA A 71 -31.14 7.09 -7.13
N SER A 72 -30.11 6.60 -6.42
CA SER A 72 -29.12 5.66 -6.92
C SER A 72 -29.80 4.48 -7.63
N GLN A 73 -29.94 4.56 -8.95
CA GLN A 73 -30.44 3.47 -9.77
C GLN A 73 -29.37 2.38 -9.71
N ARG A 74 -29.56 1.45 -8.77
CA ARG A 74 -28.71 0.27 -8.63
C ARG A 74 -28.67 -0.43 -9.99
N PRO A 75 -27.48 -0.84 -10.48
CA PRO A 75 -27.38 -1.55 -11.75
C PRO A 75 -28.30 -2.77 -11.74
N ARG A 76 -29.23 -2.84 -12.70
CA ARG A 76 -30.10 -4.01 -12.90
C ARG A 76 -29.45 -4.92 -13.94
N PHE A 77 -29.26 -6.17 -13.56
CA PHE A 77 -28.85 -7.26 -14.45
C PHE A 77 -30.05 -8.17 -14.64
N GLN A 78 -30.31 -8.56 -15.88
CA GLN A 78 -31.40 -9.46 -16.23
C GLN A 78 -30.81 -10.77 -16.69
N PHE A 79 -31.27 -11.85 -16.09
CA PHE A 79 -30.91 -13.22 -16.39
C PHE A 79 -32.20 -13.98 -16.64
N ASP A 80 -32.18 -14.85 -17.65
CA ASP A 80 -33.37 -15.62 -18.01
C ASP A 80 -33.37 -16.91 -17.21
N ALA A 81 -34.51 -17.23 -16.59
CA ALA A 81 -34.69 -18.51 -15.95
C ALA A 81 -34.84 -19.59 -17.01
N ARG A 82 -33.80 -20.39 -17.22
CA ARG A 82 -33.81 -21.50 -18.19
C ARG A 82 -34.41 -22.75 -17.57
N GLY A 83 -34.99 -23.60 -18.41
CA GLY A 83 -35.70 -24.83 -18.00
C GLY A 83 -34.73 -25.92 -17.50
N ASP A 84 -35.29 -26.97 -16.92
CA ASP A 84 -34.51 -28.09 -16.38
C ASP A 84 -33.60 -28.71 -17.46
N GLY A 85 -32.30 -28.73 -17.18
CA GLY A 85 -31.26 -29.32 -18.03
C GLY A 85 -30.38 -28.34 -18.83
N ASP A 86 -30.64 -27.03 -18.80
CA ASP A 86 -29.72 -26.02 -19.39
C ASP A 86 -28.81 -25.39 -18.33
N ASP A 87 -27.65 -26.01 -18.12
CA ASP A 87 -26.59 -25.54 -17.21
C ASP A 87 -25.68 -24.46 -17.84
N SER A 88 -26.04 -23.86 -18.98
CA SER A 88 -25.14 -22.89 -19.61
C SER A 88 -25.06 -21.58 -18.82
N THR A 89 -23.82 -21.12 -18.58
CA THR A 89 -23.56 -19.88 -17.85
C THR A 89 -24.00 -18.67 -18.67
N GLN A 90 -24.86 -17.83 -18.09
CA GLN A 90 -25.21 -16.54 -18.65
C GLN A 90 -24.25 -15.47 -18.15
N SER A 91 -23.95 -14.46 -18.98
CA SER A 91 -23.16 -13.32 -18.53
C SER A 91 -23.69 -12.01 -19.08
N SER A 92 -23.68 -10.99 -18.24
CA SER A 92 -24.10 -9.64 -18.59
C SER A 92 -23.04 -8.64 -18.15
N ASP A 93 -22.64 -7.76 -19.07
CA ASP A 93 -21.61 -6.76 -18.85
C ASP A 93 -22.25 -5.37 -18.86
N ARG A 94 -21.97 -4.57 -17.83
CA ARG A 94 -22.31 -3.15 -17.77
C ARG A 94 -21.02 -2.34 -17.88
N VAL A 95 -20.90 -1.55 -18.94
CA VAL A 95 -19.80 -0.61 -19.15
C VAL A 95 -20.29 0.79 -18.79
N ARG A 96 -19.53 1.52 -17.99
CA ARG A 96 -19.82 2.91 -17.62
C ARG A 96 -18.55 3.74 -17.59
N VAL A 97 -18.69 5.03 -17.83
CA VAL A 97 -17.61 6.00 -17.62
C VAL A 97 -17.23 6.04 -16.14
N GLN A 98 -15.94 6.16 -15.85
CA GLN A 98 -15.40 6.20 -14.49
C GLN A 98 -14.57 7.47 -14.24
N GLY A 99 -14.68 8.01 -13.03
CA GLY A 99 -13.81 9.08 -12.52
C GLY A 99 -14.33 10.47 -12.84
N PHE A 100 -14.26 10.88 -14.10
CA PHE A 100 -14.57 12.24 -14.55
C PHE A 100 -15.84 12.30 -15.41
N THR A 101 -16.44 13.49 -15.48
CA THR A 101 -17.49 13.77 -16.47
C THR A 101 -16.87 13.75 -17.87
N THR A 102 -17.63 13.27 -18.85
CA THR A 102 -17.18 13.30 -20.25
C THR A 102 -17.12 14.72 -20.81
N LEU A 103 -16.08 14.99 -21.56
CA LEU A 103 -15.83 16.15 -22.39
C LEU A 103 -16.02 15.78 -23.86
N SER A 104 -16.36 16.76 -24.70
CA SER A 104 -16.38 16.56 -26.14
C SER A 104 -14.97 16.29 -26.67
N ALA A 105 -14.84 15.40 -27.66
CA ALA A 105 -13.59 15.20 -28.38
C ALA A 105 -13.14 16.49 -29.08
N ALA A 106 -14.05 17.40 -29.43
CA ALA A 106 -13.71 18.73 -29.96
C ALA A 106 -12.88 19.57 -28.96
N THR A 107 -13.07 19.36 -27.65
CA THR A 107 -12.26 20.01 -26.61
C THR A 107 -10.79 19.59 -26.68
N VAL A 108 -10.49 18.38 -27.16
CA VAL A 108 -9.09 17.95 -27.39
C VAL A 108 -8.43 18.84 -28.46
N THR A 109 -9.15 19.13 -29.55
CA THR A 109 -8.68 20.01 -30.62
C THR A 109 -8.52 21.46 -30.14
N GLU A 110 -9.48 21.95 -29.34
CA GLU A 110 -9.42 23.28 -28.73
C GLU A 110 -8.19 23.45 -27.81
N VAL A 111 -7.90 22.43 -27.00
CA VAL A 111 -6.71 22.38 -26.14
C VAL A 111 -5.43 22.27 -26.97
N ALA A 112 -5.42 21.44 -28.02
CA ALA A 112 -4.29 21.30 -28.92
C ALA A 112 -3.94 22.61 -29.66
N GLY A 113 -4.93 23.46 -29.93
CA GLY A 113 -4.76 24.75 -30.59
C GLY A 113 -4.26 25.88 -29.67
N GLN A 114 -4.11 25.64 -28.36
CA GLN A 114 -3.64 26.65 -27.42
C GLN A 114 -2.14 26.95 -27.63
N LYS A 115 -1.78 28.22 -27.49
CA LYS A 115 -0.38 28.65 -27.59
C LYS A 115 0.45 27.96 -26.50
N GLY A 116 1.55 27.33 -26.91
CA GLY A 116 2.47 26.63 -26.00
C GLY A 116 2.12 25.15 -25.75
N VAL A 117 1.09 24.61 -26.40
CA VAL A 117 0.81 23.16 -26.44
C VAL A 117 1.50 22.55 -27.65
N SER A 118 2.34 21.53 -27.43
CA SER A 118 3.03 20.79 -28.50
C SER A 118 2.22 19.61 -29.00
N ALA A 119 1.47 18.96 -28.11
CA ALA A 119 0.56 17.88 -28.45
C ALA A 119 -0.53 17.72 -27.39
N ALA A 120 -1.71 17.27 -27.83
CA ALA A 120 -2.78 16.83 -26.94
C ALA A 120 -3.39 15.50 -27.43
N ALA A 121 -3.87 14.69 -26.50
CA ALA A 121 -4.50 13.41 -26.78
C ALA A 121 -5.69 13.16 -25.84
N GLY A 122 -6.76 12.59 -26.38
CA GLY A 122 -7.94 12.21 -25.61
C GLY A 122 -7.79 10.82 -24.98
N GLY A 123 -8.40 10.62 -23.82
CA GLY A 123 -8.51 9.32 -23.17
C GLY A 123 -9.86 9.10 -22.51
N LEU A 124 -10.32 7.86 -22.48
CA LEU A 124 -11.63 7.49 -21.92
C LEU A 124 -11.49 6.38 -20.86
N SER A 125 -11.76 6.72 -19.60
CA SER A 125 -11.72 5.76 -18.50
C SER A 125 -13.08 5.08 -18.30
N LEU A 126 -13.11 3.76 -18.34
CA LEU A 126 -14.30 2.93 -18.22
C LEU A 126 -14.17 1.94 -17.05
N SER A 127 -15.28 1.73 -16.36
CA SER A 127 -15.49 0.63 -15.43
C SER A 127 -16.41 -0.39 -16.07
N VAL A 128 -16.00 -1.65 -16.04
CA VAL A 128 -16.82 -2.78 -16.49
C VAL A 128 -17.17 -3.63 -15.29
N VAL A 129 -18.47 -3.85 -15.08
CA VAL A 129 -18.99 -4.86 -14.16
C VAL A 129 -19.56 -5.99 -14.99
N LYS A 130 -18.91 -7.15 -14.90
CA LYS A 130 -19.36 -8.40 -15.48
C LYS A 130 -20.01 -9.24 -14.39
N VAL A 131 -21.25 -9.62 -14.59
CA VAL A 131 -21.93 -10.61 -13.75
C VAL A 131 -22.12 -11.86 -14.60
N SER A 132 -21.60 -12.98 -14.15
CA SER A 132 -21.74 -14.28 -14.81
C SER A 132 -22.28 -15.30 -13.83
N GLY A 133 -23.19 -16.16 -14.26
CA GLY A 133 -23.76 -17.15 -13.38
C GLY A 133 -24.84 -17.97 -14.02
N GLN A 134 -25.49 -18.78 -13.20
CA GLN A 134 -26.60 -19.64 -13.58
C GLN A 134 -27.78 -19.34 -12.67
N PHE A 135 -28.98 -19.34 -13.26
CA PHE A 135 -30.22 -19.26 -12.53
C PHE A 135 -31.05 -20.50 -12.85
N THR A 136 -31.27 -21.34 -11.83
CA THR A 136 -32.13 -22.52 -11.93
C THR A 136 -33.50 -22.16 -11.39
N ARG A 137 -34.53 -22.34 -12.21
CA ARG A 137 -35.92 -22.12 -11.80
C ARG A 137 -36.31 -23.18 -10.75
N GLY A 138 -36.96 -22.76 -9.66
CA GLY A 138 -37.57 -23.70 -8.72
C GLY A 138 -38.89 -24.24 -9.24
N GLU A 139 -39.21 -25.49 -8.90
CA GLU A 139 -40.49 -26.11 -9.26
C GLU A 139 -41.57 -25.71 -8.26
N PHE A 140 -42.71 -25.23 -8.74
CA PHE A 140 -43.85 -24.99 -7.87
C PHE A 140 -44.53 -26.34 -7.54
N ARG A 141 -44.50 -26.73 -6.27
CA ARG A 141 -45.24 -27.90 -5.78
C ARG A 141 -46.45 -27.44 -5.00
N GLN A 142 -47.62 -27.79 -5.50
CA GLN A 142 -48.86 -27.61 -4.78
C GLN A 142 -48.88 -28.63 -3.63
N SER A 143 -49.02 -28.16 -2.38
CA SER A 143 -49.19 -29.08 -1.25
C SER A 143 -50.48 -29.88 -1.50
N GLY A 144 -50.34 -31.18 -1.73
CA GLY A 144 -51.44 -32.13 -1.83
C GLY A 144 -52.11 -32.32 -0.46
N GLY A 145 -52.75 -31.29 0.06
CA GLY A 145 -53.67 -31.40 1.18
C GLY A 145 -55.01 -31.91 0.67
N SER A 146 -55.18 -33.23 0.63
CA SER A 146 -56.51 -33.84 0.60
C SER A 146 -57.37 -33.18 1.68
N GLY A 147 -58.48 -32.57 1.27
CA GLY A 147 -59.32 -31.77 2.14
C GLY A 147 -59.72 -32.51 3.41
N GLN A 148 -59.46 -31.89 4.56
CA GLN A 148 -60.35 -32.04 5.70
C GLN A 148 -61.24 -30.81 5.75
N GLN A 149 -62.44 -31.03 5.23
CA GLN A 149 -63.56 -30.11 5.16
C GLN A 149 -63.93 -29.65 6.59
N GLY A 150 -63.67 -28.39 6.90
CA GLY A 150 -63.93 -27.83 8.23
C GLY A 150 -63.79 -26.31 8.24
N GLY A 151 -64.45 -25.60 7.31
CA GLY A 151 -64.41 -24.14 7.23
C GLY A 151 -65.65 -23.55 6.58
N ARG A 152 -66.19 -22.50 7.21
CA ARG A 152 -67.46 -21.78 6.91
C ARG A 152 -67.76 -21.55 5.41
N PRO A 153 -69.05 -21.57 5.01
CA PRO A 153 -69.46 -21.21 3.65
C PRO A 153 -69.07 -19.76 3.33
N GLY A 154 -68.23 -19.54 2.31
CA GLY A 154 -67.91 -18.21 1.77
C GLY A 154 -66.43 -17.85 1.60
N ALA A 155 -65.49 -18.66 2.10
CA ALA A 155 -64.05 -18.42 1.90
C ALA A 155 -63.49 -19.29 0.76
N MET A 156 -63.00 -18.67 -0.32
CA MET A 156 -62.27 -19.39 -1.37
C MET A 156 -60.98 -20.00 -0.79
N PRO A 157 -60.69 -21.29 -1.03
CA PRO A 157 -59.44 -21.89 -0.61
C PRO A 157 -58.28 -21.21 -1.37
N THR A 158 -57.33 -20.60 -0.64
CA THR A 158 -56.09 -20.12 -1.24
C THR A 158 -55.18 -21.33 -1.48
N PRO A 159 -54.74 -21.61 -2.72
CA PRO A 159 -53.81 -22.69 -2.98
C PRO A 159 -52.49 -22.43 -2.25
N GLN A 160 -52.18 -23.22 -1.23
CA GLN A 160 -50.88 -23.18 -0.56
C GLN A 160 -49.93 -24.13 -1.29
N GLY A 161 -49.13 -23.59 -2.21
CA GLY A 161 -48.00 -24.29 -2.81
C GLY A 161 -46.67 -23.73 -2.33
N ARG A 162 -45.65 -24.57 -2.31
CA ARG A 162 -44.26 -24.21 -2.01
C ARG A 162 -43.42 -24.39 -3.26
N VAL A 163 -42.59 -23.41 -3.58
CA VAL A 163 -41.53 -23.59 -4.59
C VAL A 163 -40.42 -24.42 -3.94
N GLU A 164 -40.16 -25.60 -4.50
CA GLU A 164 -39.07 -26.49 -4.09
C GLU A 164 -37.97 -26.50 -5.15
N GLY A 165 -36.71 -26.48 -4.71
CA GLY A 165 -35.57 -26.37 -5.63
C GLY A 165 -35.38 -24.97 -6.21
N GLY A 166 -34.46 -24.87 -7.17
CA GLY A 166 -33.99 -23.60 -7.73
C GLY A 166 -32.82 -23.01 -6.94
N GLY A 167 -32.08 -22.12 -7.58
CA GLY A 167 -30.86 -21.54 -7.02
C GLY A 167 -30.22 -20.55 -7.99
N ALA A 168 -29.43 -19.64 -7.44
CA ALA A 168 -28.72 -18.67 -8.26
C ALA A 168 -27.28 -18.57 -7.77
N ASN A 169 -26.34 -18.88 -8.66
CA ASN A 169 -24.91 -18.72 -8.39
C ASN A 169 -24.34 -17.71 -9.37
N PHE A 170 -23.85 -16.59 -8.86
CA PHE A 170 -23.33 -15.49 -9.66
C PHE A 170 -21.96 -15.04 -9.17
N ASP A 171 -21.03 -14.96 -10.10
CA ASP A 171 -19.75 -14.29 -9.96
C ASP A 171 -19.86 -12.84 -10.45
N VAL A 172 -19.40 -11.91 -9.62
CA VAL A 172 -19.30 -10.49 -9.99
C VAL A 172 -17.82 -10.12 -10.13
N ASN A 173 -17.44 -9.72 -11.33
CA ASN A 173 -16.10 -9.28 -11.64
C ASN A 173 -16.13 -7.81 -12.09
N GLN A 174 -15.35 -6.96 -11.41
CA GLN A 174 -15.20 -5.56 -11.78
C GLN A 174 -13.77 -5.28 -12.22
N TYR A 175 -13.61 -4.71 -13.41
CA TYR A 175 -12.31 -4.33 -13.95
C TYR A 175 -12.40 -2.99 -14.70
N THR A 176 -11.24 -2.43 -15.00
CA THR A 176 -11.10 -1.12 -15.64
C THR A 176 -10.58 -1.26 -17.06
N VAL A 177 -11.16 -0.49 -17.99
CA VAL A 177 -10.77 -0.44 -19.39
C VAL A 177 -10.45 1.01 -19.74
N TYR A 178 -9.31 1.25 -20.37
CA TYR A 178 -8.91 2.58 -20.81
C TYR A 178 -8.90 2.68 -22.34
N GLY A 179 -9.62 3.66 -22.87
CA GLY A 179 -9.57 4.06 -24.27
C GLY A 179 -8.37 4.97 -24.50
N THR A 180 -7.40 4.49 -25.27
CA THR A 180 -6.16 5.21 -25.60
C THR A 180 -6.22 5.76 -27.02
N ASP A 181 -5.88 7.03 -27.19
CA ASP A 181 -5.64 7.60 -28.52
C ASP A 181 -4.34 7.04 -29.11
N VAL A 182 -4.47 6.03 -29.96
CA VAL A 182 -3.32 5.34 -30.57
C VAL A 182 -2.56 6.21 -31.58
N THR A 183 -3.13 7.34 -32.02
CA THR A 183 -2.46 8.26 -32.96
C THR A 183 -1.37 9.09 -32.28
N LYS A 184 -1.41 9.19 -30.94
CA LYS A 184 -0.45 9.89 -30.09
C LYS A 184 0.19 8.93 -29.08
N PRO A 185 1.02 7.96 -29.53
CA PRO A 185 1.55 6.89 -28.67
C PRO A 185 2.47 7.39 -27.55
N THR A 186 2.94 8.64 -27.63
CA THR A 186 3.79 9.28 -26.63
C THR A 186 3.00 10.00 -25.54
N LEU A 187 1.65 9.94 -25.56
CA LEU A 187 0.80 10.58 -24.56
C LEU A 187 -0.15 9.57 -23.90
N GLY A 188 -0.39 9.77 -22.60
CA GLY A 188 -1.38 9.01 -21.84
C GLY A 188 -0.80 7.82 -21.07
N PRO A 189 -1.65 7.03 -20.38
CA PRO A 189 -1.20 6.14 -19.32
C PRO A 189 -0.36 4.94 -19.75
N LEU A 190 -0.37 4.60 -21.04
CA LEU A 190 0.46 3.51 -21.57
C LEU A 190 1.94 3.88 -21.64
N THR A 191 2.28 5.17 -21.62
CA THR A 191 3.65 5.67 -21.77
C THR A 191 4.51 5.44 -20.53
N SER A 192 3.89 5.40 -19.35
CA SER A 192 4.52 5.03 -18.07
C SER A 192 4.52 3.52 -17.82
N SER A 193 4.36 2.73 -18.89
CA SER A 193 4.32 1.27 -18.83
C SER A 193 5.29 0.66 -19.83
N LYS A 194 6.07 -0.30 -19.39
CA LYS A 194 6.95 -1.09 -20.24
C LYS A 194 6.20 -2.28 -20.83
N ILE A 195 6.23 -2.45 -22.14
CA ILE A 195 5.74 -3.67 -22.79
C ILE A 195 6.68 -4.82 -22.45
N THR A 196 6.20 -5.82 -21.72
CA THR A 196 6.97 -6.99 -21.30
C THR A 196 6.78 -8.19 -22.23
N SER A 197 5.70 -8.21 -23.01
CA SER A 197 5.46 -9.23 -24.03
C SER A 197 4.62 -8.66 -25.17
N GLY A 198 4.87 -9.10 -26.40
CA GLY A 198 4.13 -8.64 -27.58
C GLY A 198 4.53 -7.23 -28.00
N ARG A 199 3.54 -6.38 -28.33
CA ARG A 199 3.76 -5.01 -28.81
C ARG A 199 2.71 -4.02 -28.30
N ALA A 200 3.03 -2.74 -28.41
CA ALA A 200 2.06 -1.65 -28.26
C ALA A 200 1.17 -1.49 -29.52
N PHE A 201 0.19 -0.58 -29.43
CA PHE A 201 -0.66 -0.19 -30.55
C PHE A 201 0.14 0.48 -31.68
N LYS A 202 -0.27 0.25 -32.92
CA LYS A 202 0.16 1.05 -34.08
C LYS A 202 -0.74 2.28 -34.21
N THR A 203 -0.21 3.35 -34.77
CA THR A 203 -0.97 4.60 -35.01
C THR A 203 -2.15 4.44 -35.96
N THR A 204 -2.14 3.40 -36.79
CA THR A 204 -3.21 3.06 -37.74
C THR A 204 -4.32 2.21 -37.12
N GLU A 205 -4.16 1.70 -35.90
CA GLU A 205 -5.10 0.76 -35.25
C GLU A 205 -6.22 1.50 -34.49
N THR A 206 -6.68 2.63 -35.00
CA THR A 206 -7.64 3.52 -34.31
C THR A 206 -9.01 2.86 -34.05
N ASP A 207 -9.41 1.93 -34.92
CA ASP A 207 -10.67 1.17 -34.81
C ASP A 207 -10.47 -0.34 -34.71
N ALA A 208 -9.23 -0.78 -34.51
CA ALA A 208 -8.92 -2.21 -34.44
C ALA A 208 -9.41 -2.82 -33.12
N LYS A 209 -9.95 -4.05 -33.17
CA LYS A 209 -10.36 -4.81 -31.99
C LYS A 209 -9.15 -5.50 -31.32
N VAL A 210 -8.23 -4.68 -30.85
CA VAL A 210 -6.99 -5.11 -30.17
C VAL A 210 -6.93 -4.53 -28.75
N ALA A 211 -6.23 -5.22 -27.86
CA ALA A 211 -6.06 -4.80 -26.47
C ALA A 211 -4.62 -5.01 -26.01
N VAL A 212 -4.17 -4.13 -25.11
CA VAL A 212 -2.96 -4.33 -24.30
C VAL A 212 -3.44 -4.58 -22.87
N ALA A 213 -2.98 -5.66 -22.25
CA ALA A 213 -3.36 -6.01 -20.88
C ALA A 213 -2.28 -5.59 -19.89
N ASP A 214 -2.68 -5.13 -18.70
CA ASP A 214 -1.76 -5.01 -17.59
C ASP A 214 -1.25 -6.40 -17.15
N SER A 215 0.01 -6.48 -16.73
CA SER A 215 0.69 -7.71 -16.35
C SER A 215 0.09 -8.42 -15.13
N ALA A 216 -0.43 -7.69 -14.13
CA ALA A 216 -1.08 -8.31 -12.98
C ALA A 216 -2.44 -8.89 -13.39
N TYR A 217 -3.22 -8.11 -14.15
CA TYR A 217 -4.50 -8.58 -14.70
C TYR A 217 -4.34 -9.77 -15.66
N ALA A 218 -3.32 -9.74 -16.52
CA ALA A 218 -3.02 -10.82 -17.43
C ALA A 218 -2.66 -12.11 -16.69
N LYS A 219 -1.89 -12.02 -15.59
CA LYS A 219 -1.60 -13.19 -14.73
C LYS A 219 -2.86 -13.73 -14.07
N GLU A 220 -3.67 -12.86 -13.47
CA GLU A 220 -4.92 -13.23 -12.78
C GLU A 220 -5.90 -13.95 -13.72
N LYS A 221 -6.12 -13.37 -14.92
CA LYS A 221 -7.03 -13.92 -15.93
C LYS A 221 -6.39 -14.91 -16.89
N LYS A 222 -5.11 -15.27 -16.65
CA LYS A 222 -4.31 -16.17 -17.51
C LYS A 222 -4.30 -15.75 -18.99
N LEU A 223 -4.33 -14.44 -19.25
CA LEU A 223 -4.26 -13.88 -20.60
C LEU A 223 -2.82 -13.94 -21.12
N LYS A 224 -2.69 -14.23 -22.42
CA LYS A 224 -1.40 -14.25 -23.13
C LYS A 224 -1.53 -13.44 -24.41
N VAL A 225 -0.38 -12.96 -24.92
CA VAL A 225 -0.32 -12.35 -26.25
C VAL A 225 -0.81 -13.35 -27.29
N GLY A 226 -1.63 -12.89 -28.24
CA GLY A 226 -2.35 -13.71 -29.21
C GLY A 226 -3.68 -14.27 -28.70
N GLY A 227 -3.92 -14.24 -27.38
CA GLY A 227 -5.21 -14.60 -26.78
C GLY A 227 -6.30 -13.57 -27.06
N THR A 228 -7.50 -13.84 -26.56
CA THR A 228 -8.67 -12.95 -26.74
C THR A 228 -9.27 -12.60 -25.38
N VAL A 229 -9.68 -11.35 -25.21
CA VAL A 229 -10.48 -10.87 -24.08
C VAL A 229 -11.82 -10.35 -24.59
N THR A 230 -12.91 -10.66 -23.88
CA THR A 230 -14.27 -10.25 -24.28
C THR A 230 -14.78 -9.16 -23.33
N ILE A 231 -15.22 -8.04 -23.90
CA ILE A 231 -15.78 -6.90 -23.16
C ILE A 231 -17.13 -6.53 -23.82
N LYS A 232 -18.25 -6.58 -23.08
CA LYS A 232 -19.60 -6.30 -23.61
C LYS A 232 -19.90 -7.08 -24.90
N SER A 233 -19.61 -8.38 -24.88
CA SER A 233 -19.77 -9.31 -26.01
C SER A 233 -18.88 -9.01 -27.24
N VAL A 234 -17.95 -8.06 -27.16
CA VAL A 234 -16.97 -7.79 -28.22
C VAL A 234 -15.64 -8.44 -27.87
N LYS A 235 -15.10 -9.22 -28.81
CA LYS A 235 -13.81 -9.89 -28.69
C LYS A 235 -12.66 -8.97 -29.12
N TYR A 236 -11.65 -8.84 -28.28
CA TYR A 236 -10.42 -8.08 -28.53
C TYR A 236 -9.22 -9.02 -28.48
N GLN A 237 -8.35 -8.95 -29.48
CA GLN A 237 -7.10 -9.71 -29.49
C GLN A 237 -6.07 -9.02 -28.58
N VAL A 238 -5.48 -9.77 -27.65
CA VAL A 238 -4.42 -9.27 -26.78
C VAL A 238 -3.11 -9.22 -27.58
N ILE A 239 -2.65 -8.02 -27.93
CA ILE A 239 -1.44 -7.80 -28.75
C ILE A 239 -0.19 -7.55 -27.91
N GLY A 240 -0.37 -7.21 -26.64
CA GLY A 240 0.74 -6.92 -25.72
C GLY A 240 0.35 -7.03 -24.26
N ILE A 241 1.35 -7.23 -23.42
CA ILE A 241 1.26 -7.16 -21.96
C ILE A 241 2.19 -6.05 -21.49
N ALA A 242 1.67 -5.14 -20.67
CA ALA A 242 2.36 -3.97 -20.15
C ALA A 242 2.53 -4.07 -18.63
N THR A 243 3.64 -3.57 -18.11
CA THR A 243 3.90 -3.43 -16.68
C THR A 243 4.17 -1.97 -16.37
N ALA A 244 3.37 -1.37 -15.50
CA ALA A 244 3.53 0.02 -15.08
C ALA A 244 4.82 0.22 -14.27
N ASP A 245 5.54 1.32 -14.51
CA ASP A 245 6.81 1.61 -13.84
C ASP A 245 6.63 1.87 -12.33
N SER A 246 5.48 2.45 -11.93
CA SER A 246 5.04 2.59 -10.53
C SER A 246 4.78 1.27 -9.83
N GLY A 247 4.47 0.20 -10.57
CA GLY A 247 3.85 -1.02 -10.04
C GLY A 247 2.32 -0.98 -9.96
N ASP A 248 1.67 0.15 -10.26
CA ASP A 248 0.20 0.24 -10.37
C ASP A 248 -0.23 0.78 -11.74
N ALA A 249 -1.02 -0.02 -12.45
CA ALA A 249 -1.49 0.30 -13.78
C ALA A 249 -2.76 1.15 -13.74
N ALA A 250 -2.81 2.18 -14.59
CA ALA A 250 -3.98 3.05 -14.71
C ALA A 250 -5.26 2.27 -15.06
N ALA A 251 -5.15 1.21 -15.86
CA ALA A 251 -6.25 0.30 -16.15
C ALA A 251 -5.78 -1.16 -16.31
N ASN A 252 -6.74 -2.09 -16.19
CA ASN A 252 -6.49 -3.51 -16.39
C ASN A 252 -6.32 -3.87 -17.88
N LEU A 253 -7.08 -3.18 -18.74
CA LEU A 253 -7.03 -3.34 -20.18
C LEU A 253 -6.98 -1.95 -20.83
N TYR A 254 -6.20 -1.84 -21.89
CA TYR A 254 -6.14 -0.69 -22.77
C TYR A 254 -6.65 -1.12 -24.14
N ILE A 255 -7.45 -0.28 -24.78
CA ILE A 255 -8.01 -0.50 -26.13
C ILE A 255 -8.00 0.83 -26.91
N PRO A 256 -8.10 0.82 -28.25
CA PRO A 256 -8.22 2.05 -29.02
C PRO A 256 -9.41 2.91 -28.56
N LEU A 257 -9.21 4.23 -28.50
CA LEU A 257 -10.21 5.18 -27.98
C LEU A 257 -11.57 5.04 -28.64
N ARG A 258 -11.61 4.85 -29.96
CA ARG A 258 -12.87 4.66 -30.71
C ARG A 258 -13.64 3.42 -30.24
N GLN A 259 -12.93 2.32 -29.98
CA GLN A 259 -13.56 1.10 -29.44
C GLN A 259 -14.12 1.33 -28.03
N ALA A 260 -13.41 2.06 -27.16
CA ALA A 260 -13.91 2.43 -25.84
C ALA A 260 -15.16 3.33 -25.90
N GLN A 261 -15.16 4.31 -26.80
CA GLN A 261 -16.30 5.21 -27.03
C GLN A 261 -17.54 4.42 -27.51
N THR A 262 -17.35 3.48 -28.44
CA THR A 262 -18.44 2.61 -28.92
C THR A 262 -18.92 1.65 -27.82
N LEU A 263 -18.03 1.04 -27.03
CA LEU A 263 -18.40 0.14 -25.94
C LEU A 263 -19.26 0.81 -24.86
N SER A 264 -19.00 2.08 -24.59
CA SER A 264 -19.65 2.85 -23.53
C SER A 264 -20.80 3.73 -24.02
N ASP A 265 -21.16 3.66 -25.30
CA ASP A 265 -22.18 4.51 -25.94
C ASP A 265 -21.89 6.02 -25.76
N ASN A 266 -20.59 6.38 -25.71
CA ASN A 266 -20.08 7.75 -25.54
C ASN A 266 -19.25 8.16 -26.77
N LYS A 267 -19.89 8.20 -27.94
CA LYS A 267 -19.26 8.69 -29.18
C LYS A 267 -18.74 10.11 -29.01
N ASP A 268 -17.56 10.38 -29.57
CA ASP A 268 -16.89 11.68 -29.58
C ASP A 268 -16.74 12.31 -28.19
N LYS A 269 -16.53 11.47 -27.17
CA LYS A 269 -16.37 11.87 -25.78
C LYS A 269 -15.11 11.29 -25.15
N VAL A 270 -14.52 12.04 -24.23
CA VAL A 270 -13.30 11.69 -23.49
C VAL A 270 -13.45 12.08 -22.02
N THR A 271 -12.79 11.39 -21.09
CA THR A 271 -12.78 11.78 -19.66
C THR A 271 -11.60 12.66 -19.30
N THR A 272 -10.51 12.52 -20.05
CA THR A 272 -9.23 13.16 -19.75
C THR A 272 -8.59 13.58 -21.05
N ILE A 273 -8.03 14.79 -21.07
CA ILE A 273 -7.21 15.29 -22.15
C ILE A 273 -5.79 15.40 -21.62
N TYR A 274 -4.88 14.65 -22.22
CA TYR A 274 -3.47 14.67 -21.93
C TYR A 274 -2.79 15.74 -22.77
N VAL A 275 -1.99 16.59 -22.14
CA VAL A 275 -1.38 17.75 -22.79
C VAL A 275 0.12 17.76 -22.54
N LYS A 276 0.87 17.98 -23.61
CA LYS A 276 2.31 18.22 -23.59
C LYS A 276 2.58 19.68 -23.92
N ALA A 277 3.35 20.35 -23.08
CA ALA A 277 3.80 21.70 -23.33
C ALA A 277 4.91 21.70 -24.39
N SER A 278 5.07 22.80 -25.11
CA SER A 278 6.21 23.01 -26.01
C SER A 278 7.49 23.34 -25.26
N ASP A 279 7.36 23.95 -24.08
CA ASP A 279 8.46 24.28 -23.18
C ASP A 279 8.01 24.07 -21.72
N SER A 280 8.86 23.38 -20.96
CA SER A 280 8.71 23.18 -19.52
C SER A 280 8.55 24.49 -18.72
N GLN A 281 9.16 25.59 -19.17
CA GLN A 281 9.05 26.90 -18.50
C GLN A 281 7.69 27.58 -18.71
N GLN A 282 6.91 27.13 -19.70
CA GLN A 282 5.62 27.70 -20.05
C GLN A 282 4.45 26.90 -19.48
N ILE A 283 4.68 25.87 -18.67
CA ILE A 283 3.62 25.00 -18.15
C ILE A 283 2.56 25.81 -17.38
N ASP A 284 2.97 26.74 -16.51
CA ASP A 284 2.03 27.54 -15.73
C ASP A 284 1.24 28.54 -16.58
N SER A 285 1.88 29.16 -17.59
CA SER A 285 1.20 30.08 -18.51
C SER A 285 0.19 29.34 -19.39
N VAL A 286 0.56 28.16 -19.90
CA VAL A 286 -0.32 27.28 -20.69
C VAL A 286 -1.47 26.75 -19.84
N LYS A 287 -1.22 26.35 -18.59
CA LYS A 287 -2.25 25.95 -17.63
C LYS A 287 -3.30 27.05 -17.45
N SER A 288 -2.86 28.29 -17.18
CA SER A 288 -3.78 29.43 -17.02
C SER A 288 -4.55 29.75 -18.30
N ALA A 289 -3.91 29.65 -19.47
CA ALA A 289 -4.56 29.87 -20.75
C ALA A 289 -5.65 28.83 -21.03
N ILE A 290 -5.35 27.54 -20.85
CA ILE A 290 -6.32 26.45 -21.02
C ILE A 290 -7.47 26.60 -20.02
N ALA A 291 -7.19 26.88 -18.74
CA ALA A 291 -8.22 27.04 -17.72
C ALA A 291 -9.17 28.21 -18.00
N LYS A 292 -8.66 29.28 -18.64
CA LYS A 292 -9.45 30.45 -19.03
C LYS A 292 -10.31 30.18 -20.27
N ASN A 293 -9.74 29.51 -21.27
CA ASN A 293 -10.40 29.30 -22.57
C ASN A 293 -11.38 28.12 -22.55
N VAL A 294 -11.06 27.07 -21.77
CA VAL A 294 -11.87 25.85 -21.67
C VAL A 294 -12.63 25.84 -20.34
N SER A 295 -13.77 26.55 -20.31
CA SER A 295 -14.56 26.71 -19.08
C SER A 295 -15.11 25.39 -18.52
N GLY A 296 -15.27 25.33 -17.19
CA GLY A 296 -15.81 24.15 -16.50
C GLY A 296 -14.87 22.94 -16.50
N THR A 297 -13.57 23.16 -16.72
CA THR A 297 -12.52 22.14 -16.63
C THR A 297 -11.49 22.46 -15.55
N THR A 298 -10.79 21.44 -15.10
CA THR A 298 -9.67 21.51 -14.17
C THR A 298 -8.42 21.08 -14.91
N VAL A 299 -7.43 21.97 -14.94
CA VAL A 299 -6.11 21.69 -15.50
C VAL A 299 -5.17 21.36 -14.34
N THR A 300 -4.63 20.15 -14.34
CA THR A 300 -3.72 19.65 -13.32
C THR A 300 -2.36 19.40 -13.96
N THR A 301 -1.31 20.02 -13.44
CA THR A 301 0.07 19.76 -13.88
C THR A 301 0.68 18.60 -13.09
N SER A 302 1.75 18.01 -13.61
CA SER A 302 2.55 17.04 -12.86
C SER A 302 3.10 17.64 -11.55
N ALA A 303 3.38 18.95 -11.52
CA ALA A 303 3.80 19.65 -10.31
C ALA A 303 2.68 19.82 -9.27
N ASP A 304 1.44 20.08 -9.68
CA ASP A 304 0.28 20.15 -8.78
C ASP A 304 -0.01 18.78 -8.15
N LEU A 305 0.09 17.73 -8.97
CA LEU A 305 -0.09 16.36 -8.51
C LEU A 305 1.03 15.96 -7.56
N ALA A 306 2.28 16.29 -7.90
CA ALA A 306 3.42 16.08 -7.03
C ALA A 306 3.26 16.82 -5.69
N LYS A 307 2.81 18.09 -5.68
CA LYS A 307 2.55 18.85 -4.45
C LYS A 307 1.46 18.22 -3.58
N THR A 308 0.38 17.77 -4.20
CA THR A 308 -0.75 17.11 -3.50
C THR A 308 -0.31 15.79 -2.89
N VAL A 309 0.34 14.94 -3.69
CA VAL A 309 0.85 13.64 -3.25
C VAL A 309 1.96 13.82 -2.21
N SER A 310 2.91 14.73 -2.43
CA SER A 310 3.97 15.01 -1.47
C SER A 310 3.42 15.54 -0.17
N GLY A 311 2.40 16.41 -0.17
CA GLY A 311 1.79 16.97 1.04
C GLY A 311 0.98 15.94 1.84
N SER A 312 0.15 15.13 1.17
CA SER A 312 -0.60 14.07 1.83
C SER A 312 0.31 12.93 2.31
N LEU A 313 1.30 12.55 1.50
CA LEU A 313 2.25 11.49 1.82
C LEU A 313 3.30 11.94 2.85
N SER A 314 3.72 13.21 2.87
CA SER A 314 4.60 13.75 3.93
C SER A 314 3.90 13.79 5.28
N THR A 315 2.58 13.98 5.30
CA THR A 315 1.79 13.95 6.54
C THR A 315 1.66 12.53 7.06
N ALA A 316 1.30 11.57 6.20
CA ALA A 316 1.14 10.17 6.60
C ALA A 316 2.48 9.46 6.90
N SER A 317 3.50 9.64 6.04
CA SER A 317 4.85 9.11 6.27
C SER A 317 5.54 9.83 7.42
N GLY A 318 5.33 11.14 7.58
CA GLY A 318 5.83 11.91 8.71
C GLY A 318 5.27 11.41 10.04
N LEU A 319 3.97 11.12 10.11
CA LEU A 319 3.35 10.51 11.29
C LEU A 319 3.86 9.09 11.56
N ALA A 320 3.87 8.22 10.56
CA ALA A 320 4.32 6.82 10.72
C ALA A 320 5.81 6.74 11.11
N THR A 321 6.66 7.53 10.46
CA THR A 321 8.10 7.60 10.73
C THR A 321 8.37 8.23 12.08
N SER A 322 7.65 9.30 12.44
CA SER A 322 7.82 9.95 13.76
C SER A 322 7.39 9.03 14.88
N VAL A 323 6.20 8.41 14.79
CA VAL A 323 5.70 7.48 15.80
C VAL A 323 6.61 6.26 15.91
N GLY A 324 7.01 5.66 14.79
CA GLY A 324 7.94 4.54 14.77
C GLY A 324 9.28 4.88 15.42
N LYS A 325 9.86 6.04 15.08
CA LYS A 325 11.12 6.53 15.65
C LYS A 325 11.02 6.78 17.15
N TRP A 326 9.97 7.45 17.62
CA TRP A 326 9.75 7.71 19.05
C TRP A 326 9.53 6.43 19.85
N LEU A 327 8.78 5.47 19.31
CA LEU A 327 8.61 4.15 19.92
C LEU A 327 9.93 3.39 20.00
N SER A 328 10.73 3.43 18.93
CA SER A 328 12.05 2.81 18.92
C SER A 328 12.99 3.42 19.97
N ILE A 329 13.02 4.76 20.08
CA ILE A 329 13.78 5.46 21.12
C ILE A 329 13.29 5.07 22.51
N ALA A 330 11.98 5.03 22.74
CA ALA A 330 11.41 4.66 24.05
C ALA A 330 11.82 3.23 24.47
N VAL A 331 11.75 2.26 23.56
CA VAL A 331 12.19 0.88 23.81
C VAL A 331 13.69 0.80 24.04
N LEU A 332 14.49 1.56 23.29
CA LEU A 332 15.94 1.61 23.46
C LEU A 332 16.34 2.19 24.83
N VAL A 333 15.68 3.27 25.26
CA VAL A 333 15.86 3.85 26.61
C VAL A 333 15.49 2.82 27.67
N ALA A 334 14.35 2.13 27.53
CA ALA A 334 13.97 1.06 28.44
C ALA A 334 15.01 -0.07 28.49
N ALA A 335 15.56 -0.48 27.34
CA ALA A 335 16.62 -1.49 27.28
C ALA A 335 17.89 -1.03 28.00
N PHE A 336 18.29 0.24 27.86
CA PHE A 336 19.44 0.80 28.57
C PHE A 336 19.21 0.88 30.08
N LEU A 337 18.01 1.27 30.52
CA LEU A 337 17.64 1.28 31.93
C LEU A 337 17.70 -0.12 32.53
N VAL A 338 17.11 -1.11 31.85
CA VAL A 338 17.15 -2.52 32.28
C VAL A 338 18.59 -3.02 32.32
N ALA A 339 19.41 -2.74 31.30
CA ALA A 339 20.82 -3.11 31.28
C ALA A 339 21.59 -2.50 32.47
N GLY A 340 21.34 -1.23 32.79
CA GLY A 340 21.93 -0.56 33.95
C GLY A 340 21.50 -1.16 35.28
N LEU A 341 20.20 -1.45 35.44
CA LEU A 341 19.67 -2.10 36.64
C LEU A 341 20.24 -3.52 36.84
N LEU A 342 20.31 -4.31 35.77
CA LEU A 342 20.89 -5.65 35.80
C LEU A 342 22.39 -5.61 36.08
N THR A 343 23.12 -4.67 35.51
CA THR A 343 24.54 -4.47 35.78
C THR A 343 24.77 -4.06 37.24
N SER A 344 23.95 -3.14 37.76
CA SER A 344 23.97 -2.72 39.17
C SER A 344 23.66 -3.88 40.13
N SER A 345 22.68 -4.71 39.80
CA SER A 345 22.34 -5.93 40.55
C SER A 345 23.48 -6.95 40.53
N ALA A 346 24.11 -7.16 39.37
CA ALA A 346 25.25 -8.05 39.22
C ALA A 346 26.46 -7.59 40.05
N VAL A 347 26.73 -6.29 40.08
CA VAL A 347 27.78 -5.67 40.92
C VAL A 347 27.45 -5.85 42.41
N SER A 348 26.19 -5.67 42.80
CA SER A 348 25.75 -5.80 44.20
C SER A 348 25.91 -7.23 44.75
N ARG A 349 25.95 -8.24 43.87
CA ARG A 349 26.25 -9.63 44.26
C ARG A 349 27.74 -9.92 44.43
N ARG A 350 28.62 -9.00 44.02
CA ARG A 350 30.10 -9.14 44.05
C ARG A 350 30.78 -8.17 45.02
N VAL A 351 30.02 -7.60 45.95
CA VAL A 351 30.52 -6.57 46.88
C VAL A 351 31.71 -7.07 47.69
N ARG A 352 31.70 -8.34 48.12
CA ARG A 352 32.83 -8.98 48.83
C ARG A 352 34.09 -9.07 47.96
N GLU A 353 33.95 -9.43 46.69
CA GLU A 353 35.07 -9.51 45.73
C GLU A 353 35.70 -8.14 45.49
N PHE A 354 34.90 -7.08 45.38
CA PHE A 354 35.43 -5.71 45.26
C PHE A 354 36.05 -5.19 46.56
N GLY A 355 35.52 -5.62 47.72
CA GLY A 355 36.07 -5.30 49.04
C GLY A 355 37.48 -5.87 49.23
N THR A 356 37.70 -7.13 48.84
CA THR A 356 39.04 -7.75 48.92
C THR A 356 40.02 -7.11 47.94
N LEU A 357 39.60 -6.80 46.71
CA LEU A 357 40.45 -6.09 45.75
C LEU A 357 40.88 -4.70 46.27
N LYS A 358 39.95 -3.94 46.89
CA LYS A 358 40.28 -2.64 47.51
C LYS A 358 41.23 -2.81 48.70
N ALA A 359 41.06 -3.86 49.52
CA ALA A 359 41.98 -4.17 50.63
C ALA A 359 43.40 -4.51 50.15
N LEU A 360 43.52 -5.08 48.94
CA LEU A 360 44.80 -5.33 48.27
C LEU A 360 45.35 -4.09 47.52
N GLY A 361 44.79 -2.90 47.75
CA GLY A 361 45.30 -1.63 47.22
C GLY A 361 44.69 -1.17 45.89
N TRP A 362 43.58 -1.78 45.42
CA TRP A 362 42.89 -1.26 44.24
C TRP A 362 42.16 0.06 44.55
N THR A 363 42.39 1.07 43.70
CA THR A 363 41.62 2.32 43.76
C THR A 363 40.19 2.12 43.27
N SER A 364 39.25 2.89 43.82
CA SER A 364 37.84 2.85 43.40
C SER A 364 37.67 3.10 41.89
N GLY A 365 38.51 3.95 41.28
CA GLY A 365 38.51 4.19 39.84
C GLY A 365 38.92 2.98 39.01
N ARG A 366 39.86 2.14 39.50
CA ARG A 366 40.27 0.90 38.82
C ARG A 366 39.14 -0.14 38.83
N VAL A 367 38.40 -0.24 39.93
CA VAL A 367 37.20 -1.08 40.04
C VAL A 367 36.10 -0.60 39.10
N THR A 368 35.82 0.71 39.06
CA THR A 368 34.80 1.29 38.16
C THR A 368 35.17 1.06 36.69
N ARG A 369 36.43 1.29 36.28
CA ARG A 369 36.89 1.01 34.90
C ARG A 369 36.73 -0.46 34.51
N GLN A 370 36.93 -1.38 35.44
CA GLN A 370 36.71 -2.80 35.18
C GLN A 370 35.23 -3.11 34.92
N VAL A 371 34.32 -2.62 35.77
CA VAL A 371 32.87 -2.82 35.61
C VAL A 371 32.37 -2.19 34.31
N VAL A 372 32.87 -1.00 33.96
CA VAL A 372 32.56 -0.35 32.68
C VAL A 372 33.05 -1.19 31.51
N GLY A 373 34.27 -1.75 31.58
CA GLY A 373 34.78 -2.64 30.55
C GLY A 373 33.97 -3.92 30.37
N GLU A 374 33.50 -4.53 31.48
CA GLU A 374 32.57 -5.67 31.45
C GLU A 374 31.25 -5.31 30.76
N ALA A 375 30.69 -4.15 31.06
CA ALA A 375 29.43 -3.69 30.48
C ALA A 375 29.57 -3.29 29.01
N VAL A 376 30.68 -2.67 28.59
CA VAL A 376 30.96 -2.35 27.18
C VAL A 376 31.07 -3.62 26.34
N VAL A 377 31.75 -4.66 26.83
CA VAL A 377 31.82 -5.93 26.08
C VAL A 377 30.45 -6.59 25.98
N ASN A 378 29.64 -6.59 27.04
CA ASN A 378 28.25 -7.06 26.96
C ASN A 378 27.41 -6.22 25.99
N GLY A 379 27.63 -4.90 25.97
CA GLY A 379 27.02 -3.98 25.01
C GLY A 379 27.38 -4.32 23.57
N LEU A 380 28.66 -4.57 23.28
CA LEU A 380 29.13 -4.98 21.96
C LEU A 380 28.57 -6.34 21.52
N VAL A 381 28.54 -7.33 22.44
CA VAL A 381 27.92 -8.64 22.15
C VAL A 381 26.43 -8.48 21.86
N GLY A 382 25.72 -7.68 22.67
CA GLY A 382 24.32 -7.32 22.42
C GLY A 382 24.14 -6.56 21.10
N GLY A 383 25.07 -5.69 20.74
CA GLY A 383 25.08 -4.96 19.48
C GLY A 383 25.21 -5.87 18.27
N VAL A 384 26.15 -6.82 18.29
CA VAL A 384 26.31 -7.81 17.22
C VAL A 384 25.04 -8.65 17.07
N LEU A 385 24.49 -9.15 18.19
CA LEU A 385 23.24 -9.91 18.18
C LEU A 385 22.06 -9.05 17.68
N GLY A 386 21.99 -7.80 18.10
CA GLY A 386 20.96 -6.86 17.69
C GLY A 386 21.04 -6.50 16.21
N ILE A 387 22.25 -6.37 15.66
CA ILE A 387 22.45 -6.19 14.21
C ILE A 387 21.94 -7.41 13.47
N VAL A 388 22.36 -8.62 13.85
CA VAL A 388 21.91 -9.86 13.19
C VAL A 388 20.39 -10.00 13.23
N LEU A 389 19.78 -9.78 14.41
CA LEU A 389 18.32 -9.85 14.58
C LEU A 389 17.60 -8.73 13.83
N GLY A 390 18.14 -7.51 13.81
CA GLY A 390 17.58 -6.37 13.10
C GLY A 390 17.60 -6.57 11.58
N LEU A 391 18.71 -7.09 11.05
CA LEU A 391 18.83 -7.46 9.63
C LEU A 391 17.86 -8.58 9.26
N ALA A 392 17.77 -9.63 10.09
CA ALA A 392 16.81 -10.71 9.89
C ALA A 392 15.36 -10.20 9.93
N GLY A 393 15.05 -9.29 10.85
CA GLY A 393 13.74 -8.63 10.94
C GLY A 393 13.43 -7.78 9.71
N ALA A 394 14.37 -6.96 9.25
CA ALA A 394 14.20 -6.14 8.05
C ALA A 394 14.00 -7.00 6.79
N TYR A 395 14.75 -8.10 6.68
CA TYR A 395 14.58 -9.08 5.61
C TYR A 395 13.22 -9.78 5.69
N ALA A 396 12.79 -10.19 6.89
CA ALA A 396 11.48 -10.80 7.10
C ALA A 396 10.34 -9.83 6.72
N VAL A 397 10.44 -8.55 7.07
CA VAL A 397 9.47 -7.51 6.64
C VAL A 397 9.44 -7.39 5.11
N THR A 398 10.62 -7.41 4.47
CA THR A 398 10.71 -7.36 3.00
C THR A 398 10.12 -8.63 2.35
N ALA A 399 10.41 -9.81 2.91
CA ALA A 399 9.96 -11.11 2.39
C ALA A 399 8.45 -11.34 2.59
N ILE A 400 7.89 -10.86 3.71
CA ILE A 400 6.45 -10.88 3.96
C ILE A 400 5.74 -9.86 3.06
N SER A 401 6.44 -8.82 2.61
CA SER A 401 5.91 -7.76 1.73
C SER A 401 4.51 -7.30 2.18
N PRO A 402 4.30 -6.89 3.45
CA PRO A 402 3.00 -6.43 3.89
C PRO A 402 2.60 -5.25 3.01
N THR A 403 1.63 -5.48 2.13
CA THR A 403 1.12 -4.47 1.21
C THR A 403 0.48 -3.38 2.06
N LEU A 404 1.09 -2.20 2.10
CA LEU A 404 0.41 -1.03 2.62
C LEU A 404 -0.73 -0.72 1.66
N LYS A 405 -1.96 -1.05 2.05
CA LYS A 405 -3.15 -0.62 1.33
C LYS A 405 -3.34 0.87 1.57
N ALA A 406 -2.59 1.68 0.82
CA ALA A 406 -2.94 3.08 0.68
C ALA A 406 -4.26 3.10 -0.10
N GLN A 407 -5.36 3.32 0.62
CA GLN A 407 -6.63 3.63 0.03
C GLN A 407 -6.47 5.06 -0.52
N LEU A 408 -6.00 5.19 -1.76
CA LEU A 408 -6.22 6.43 -2.46
C LEU A 408 -7.73 6.52 -2.55
N GLY A 409 -8.29 7.54 -1.90
CA GLY A 409 -9.50 8.14 -2.44
C GLY A 409 -9.21 8.29 -3.92
N GLY A 410 -9.95 7.55 -4.76
CA GLY A 410 -9.76 7.64 -6.19
C GLY A 410 -9.67 9.11 -6.55
N THR A 411 -8.79 9.46 -7.47
CA THR A 411 -8.52 10.82 -7.94
C THR A 411 -9.73 11.52 -8.59
N GLY A 412 -10.96 11.16 -8.21
CA GLY A 412 -12.16 11.97 -8.34
C GLY A 412 -12.15 13.07 -7.29
N GLY A 413 -12.21 14.31 -7.76
CA GLY A 413 -12.09 15.53 -6.97
C GLY A 413 -12.90 15.52 -5.67
N GLY A 414 -12.20 15.75 -4.56
CA GLY A 414 -12.77 16.06 -3.26
C GLY A 414 -12.09 17.30 -2.71
N THR A 415 -12.57 18.48 -3.11
CA THR A 415 -12.44 19.71 -2.35
C THR A 415 -12.99 19.49 -0.94
N GLY A 416 -12.27 19.97 0.07
CA GLY A 416 -12.57 19.69 1.47
C GLY A 416 -13.92 20.21 1.98
N GLY A 417 -14.35 19.64 3.11
CA GLY A 417 -15.41 20.19 3.95
C GLY A 417 -16.10 19.16 4.85
N GLY A 418 -16.04 19.39 6.17
CA GLY A 418 -17.17 19.10 7.06
C GLY A 418 -17.06 17.90 7.98
N PHE A 419 -16.59 18.12 9.21
CA PHE A 419 -17.04 17.39 10.39
C PHE A 419 -18.57 17.55 10.54
N GLY A 420 -19.30 16.45 10.75
CA GLY A 420 -20.74 16.46 11.06
C GLY A 420 -21.25 15.04 11.33
N GLY A 421 -21.67 14.77 12.56
CA GLY A 421 -21.81 13.43 13.12
C GLY A 421 -23.14 12.69 12.89
N GLY A 422 -23.12 11.45 13.37
CA GLY A 422 -24.25 10.74 14.00
C GLY A 422 -25.39 10.25 13.11
N GLY A 423 -25.46 8.92 12.91
CA GLY A 423 -26.68 8.26 12.44
C GLY A 423 -26.42 6.85 11.93
N GLY A 424 -26.59 5.84 12.79
CA GLY A 424 -26.43 4.43 12.45
C GLY A 424 -27.49 3.94 11.45
N GLY A 425 -27.04 3.17 10.45
CA GLY A 425 -27.89 2.51 9.46
C GLY A 425 -27.16 1.34 8.81
N PHE A 426 -27.73 0.15 8.94
CA PHE A 426 -27.28 -1.15 8.43
C PHE A 426 -26.62 -1.12 7.04
N GLY A 427 -25.34 -1.51 6.97
CA GLY A 427 -24.53 -1.51 5.74
C GLY A 427 -24.58 -2.83 4.97
N GLY A 428 -25.14 -2.81 3.75
CA GLY A 428 -25.01 -3.87 2.75
C GLY A 428 -23.66 -3.81 2.00
N PRO A 429 -23.25 -4.89 1.31
CA PRO A 429 -21.91 -5.02 0.71
C PRO A 429 -21.82 -4.24 -0.61
N GLY A 430 -21.72 -2.92 -0.49
CA GLY A 430 -21.46 -2.00 -1.60
C GLY A 430 -20.16 -1.23 -1.38
N ARG A 431 -19.09 -1.91 -0.96
CA ARG A 431 -17.76 -1.28 -0.92
C ARG A 431 -17.33 -1.06 -2.37
N GLN A 432 -17.45 0.19 -2.83
CA GLN A 432 -16.67 0.70 -3.96
C GLN A 432 -15.23 0.25 -3.74
N ALA A 433 -14.73 -0.58 -4.66
CA ALA A 433 -13.36 -1.05 -4.65
C ALA A 433 -12.45 0.16 -4.85
N ALA A 434 -12.03 0.76 -3.74
CA ALA A 434 -10.88 1.63 -3.71
C ALA A 434 -9.69 0.76 -4.18
N LYS A 435 -9.15 1.08 -5.36
CA LYS A 435 -7.90 0.46 -5.80
C LYS A 435 -6.82 0.88 -4.81
N SER A 436 -6.29 -0.09 -4.08
CA SER A 436 -5.17 0.09 -3.18
C SER A 436 -3.88 0.05 -3.99
N LEU A 437 -3.03 1.06 -3.84
CA LEU A 437 -1.65 0.97 -4.32
C LEU A 437 -0.94 -0.11 -3.51
N GLU A 438 -0.50 -1.16 -4.18
CA GLU A 438 0.37 -2.18 -3.58
C GLU A 438 1.83 -1.80 -3.88
N VAL A 439 2.41 -0.94 -3.03
CA VAL A 439 3.84 -0.68 -3.11
C VAL A 439 4.56 -1.61 -2.14
N ALA A 440 5.36 -2.52 -2.69
CA ALA A 440 6.21 -3.40 -1.91
C ALA A 440 7.26 -2.57 -1.15
N LEU A 441 7.22 -2.62 0.17
CA LEU A 441 8.25 -2.04 1.03
C LEU A 441 9.53 -2.86 0.91
N THR A 442 10.55 -2.27 0.30
CA THR A 442 11.92 -2.76 0.46
C THR A 442 12.51 -2.13 1.70
N ALA A 443 13.11 -2.90 2.62
CA ALA A 443 13.82 -2.37 3.78
C ALA A 443 15.34 -2.39 3.47
N PRO A 444 15.91 -1.36 2.82
CA PRO A 444 17.34 -1.31 2.54
C PRO A 444 18.10 -1.13 3.86
N VAL A 445 19.17 -1.88 4.04
CA VAL A 445 20.06 -1.70 5.19
C VAL A 445 21.31 -0.97 4.72
N GLY A 446 21.45 0.28 5.15
CA GLY A 446 22.60 1.12 4.84
C GLY A 446 23.77 0.87 5.80
N LEU A 447 24.98 1.20 5.34
CA LEU A 447 26.19 1.18 6.16
C LEU A 447 26.08 2.13 7.36
N THR A 448 25.32 3.22 7.20
CA THR A 448 24.95 4.18 8.25
C THR A 448 24.14 3.54 9.38
N THR A 449 23.19 2.66 9.06
CA THR A 449 22.36 1.95 10.05
C THR A 449 23.21 1.05 10.95
N VAL A 450 24.20 0.36 10.36
CA VAL A 450 25.15 -0.50 11.10
C VAL A 450 26.03 0.36 12.02
N VAL A 451 26.53 1.50 11.54
CA VAL A 451 27.35 2.43 12.34
C VAL A 451 26.56 2.96 13.55
N VAL A 452 25.30 3.36 13.34
CA VAL A 452 24.41 3.79 14.43
C VAL A 452 24.17 2.67 15.43
N ALA A 453 23.92 1.44 14.97
CA ALA A 453 23.73 0.29 15.85
C ALA A 453 24.98 0.01 16.72
N VAL A 454 26.18 0.10 16.15
CA VAL A 454 27.44 -0.04 16.90
C VAL A 454 27.61 1.09 17.91
N ALA A 455 27.32 2.34 17.53
CA ALA A 455 27.36 3.47 18.46
C ALA A 455 26.40 3.29 19.64
N LEU A 456 25.18 2.81 19.38
CA LEU A 456 24.19 2.50 20.42
C LEU A 456 24.63 1.35 21.32
N ALA A 457 25.27 0.32 20.77
CA ALA A 457 25.83 -0.80 21.53
C ALA A 457 26.90 -0.33 22.54
N VAL A 458 27.81 0.53 22.08
CA VAL A 458 28.85 1.13 22.92
C VAL A 458 28.22 2.05 23.97
N ALA A 459 27.29 2.92 23.57
CA ALA A 459 26.61 3.84 24.48
C ALA A 459 25.83 3.09 25.58
N GLY A 460 25.06 2.06 25.21
CA GLY A 460 24.33 1.23 26.17
C GLY A 460 25.25 0.53 27.16
N GLY A 461 26.37 -0.01 26.69
CA GLY A 461 27.40 -0.61 27.54
C GLY A 461 28.07 0.38 28.49
N LEU A 462 28.37 1.60 28.02
CA LEU A 462 28.94 2.67 28.85
C LEU A 462 27.96 3.15 29.92
N ILE A 463 26.69 3.37 29.56
CA ILE A 463 25.64 3.82 30.50
C ILE A 463 25.41 2.76 31.57
N ALA A 464 25.23 1.51 31.17
CA ALA A 464 25.03 0.40 32.09
C ALA A 464 26.24 0.20 33.03
N GLY A 465 27.44 0.29 32.46
CA GLY A 465 28.70 0.20 33.18
C GLY A 465 28.93 1.34 34.17
N ALA A 466 28.60 2.57 33.79
CA ALA A 466 28.69 3.74 34.66
C ALA A 466 27.75 3.61 35.86
N PHE A 467 26.52 3.14 35.65
CA PHE A 467 25.53 2.94 36.71
C PHE A 467 25.96 1.85 37.70
N GLY A 468 26.47 0.72 37.20
CA GLY A 468 27.01 -0.35 38.04
C GLY A 468 28.31 0.07 38.75
N GLY A 469 29.21 0.75 38.05
CA GLY A 469 30.52 1.15 38.55
C GLY A 469 30.47 2.29 39.58
N TRP A 470 29.48 3.19 39.47
CA TRP A 470 29.21 4.23 40.48
C TRP A 470 28.72 3.64 41.80
N ARG A 471 27.91 2.58 41.74
CA ARG A 471 27.49 1.85 42.95
C ARG A 471 28.66 1.08 43.57
N ALA A 472 29.53 0.47 42.76
CA ALA A 472 30.72 -0.22 43.22
C ALA A 472 31.73 0.70 43.95
N SER A 473 31.87 1.94 43.46
CA SER A 473 32.83 2.90 44.01
C SER A 473 32.42 3.42 45.39
N ARG A 474 31.12 3.59 45.64
CA ARG A 474 30.57 4.09 46.92
C ARG A 474 30.55 3.10 48.08
N LEU A 475 30.85 1.82 47.84
CA LEU A 475 30.89 0.81 48.89
C LEU A 475 32.15 0.94 49.74
N ARG A 476 31.96 1.12 51.06
CA ARG A 476 33.03 1.13 52.06
C ARG A 476 33.52 -0.31 52.31
N PRO A 477 34.84 -0.54 52.40
CA PRO A 477 35.40 -1.89 52.60
C PRO A 477 34.88 -2.60 53.86
N ALA A 478 34.67 -1.85 54.94
CA ALA A 478 34.17 -2.37 56.21
C ALA A 478 32.73 -2.93 56.10
N ASP A 479 31.85 -2.25 55.37
CA ASP A 479 30.45 -2.66 55.19
C ASP A 479 30.32 -3.86 54.25
N ALA A 480 31.26 -3.99 53.30
CA ALA A 480 31.30 -5.10 52.36
C ALA A 480 31.64 -6.45 53.03
N LEU A 481 32.49 -6.42 54.06
CA LEU A 481 32.93 -7.61 54.81
C LEU A 481 31.97 -7.98 55.95
N ARG A 482 31.17 -7.01 56.45
CA ARG A 482 30.23 -7.21 57.57
C ARG A 482 28.90 -7.86 57.17
N ARG A 483 28.51 -7.83 55.89
CA ARG A 483 27.30 -8.53 55.41
C ARG A 483 27.56 -10.03 55.40
N VAL A 484 27.25 -10.71 56.51
CA VAL A 484 27.11 -12.18 56.59
C VAL A 484 25.64 -12.48 56.40
N GLU A 485 25.25 -12.81 55.18
CA GLU A 485 24.09 -13.61 54.79
C GLU A 485 24.19 -13.91 53.29
#